data_AF-A0A968FUB2-F1
#
_entry.id   AF-A0A968FUB2-F1
#
_cell.length_a   1.000
_cell.length_b   1.000
_cell.length_c   1.000
_cell.angle_alpha   90.00
_cell.angle_beta   90.00
_cell.angle_gamma   90.00
#
_symmetry.space_group_name_H-M   'P 1'
#
loop_
_entity.id
_entity.type
_entity.pdbx_description
1 polymer ?
#
loop_
_entity_poly.entity_id
_entity_poly.type
_entity_poly.pdbx_seq_one_letter_code
_entity_poly.pdbx_strand_id
1 'polypeptide(L)' 'ALADAGLNILHLDSNIDEDKSSHKKTFYLHIEGTVSRGLDPIYAALDLLTSEKKMDAQLIPINPQIT' A
#
# COMPACT_ATOMS: atom_id res chain seq x y z
N ALA A 1 6.54 9.11 -0.95
CA ALA A 1 6.94 7.79 -0.41
C ALA A 1 6.89 6.70 -1.49
N LEU A 2 5.73 6.10 -1.82
CA LEU A 2 5.67 4.97 -2.77
C LEU A 2 6.09 5.33 -4.21
N ALA A 3 5.71 6.51 -4.70
CA ALA A 3 6.17 7.01 -6.00
C ALA A 3 7.71 7.21 -6.01
N ASP A 4 8.28 7.77 -4.95
CA ASP A 4 9.74 7.98 -4.81
C ASP A 4 10.50 6.65 -4.76
N ALA A 5 9.86 5.62 -4.20
CA ALA A 5 10.34 4.25 -4.18
C ALA A 5 10.25 3.52 -5.54
N GLY A 6 9.68 4.18 -6.56
CA GLY A 6 9.64 3.68 -7.94
C GLY A 6 8.42 2.83 -8.27
N LEU A 7 7.34 2.93 -7.46
CA LEU A 7 6.04 2.36 -7.80
C LEU A 7 5.38 3.19 -8.91
N ASN A 8 5.08 2.53 -10.02
CA ASN A 8 4.18 3.04 -11.04
C ASN A 8 2.79 2.44 -10.82
N ILE A 9 1.81 3.29 -10.50
CA ILE A 9 0.44 2.86 -10.15
C ILE A 9 -0.31 2.49 -11.43
N LEU A 10 -0.90 1.30 -11.43
CA LEU A 10 -1.80 0.82 -12.48
C LEU A 10 -3.26 0.89 -12.03
N HIS A 11 -3.52 0.55 -10.77
CA HIS A 11 -4.84 0.59 -10.17
C HIS A 11 -4.78 1.13 -8.74
N LEU A 12 -5.82 1.87 -8.36
CA LEU A 12 -5.99 2.40 -7.02
C LEU A 12 -7.46 2.38 -6.66
N ASP A 13 -7.76 1.76 -5.52
CA ASP A 13 -9.07 1.77 -4.87
C ASP A 13 -8.91 2.26 -3.44
N SER A 14 -9.85 3.06 -2.96
CA SER A 14 -9.85 3.53 -1.58
C SER A 14 -11.25 3.51 -1.01
N ASN A 15 -11.35 3.15 0.26
CA ASN A 15 -12.61 3.14 0.99
C ASN A 15 -12.44 3.72 2.39
N ILE A 16 -13.52 4.26 2.94
CA ILE A 16 -13.61 4.66 4.34
C ILE A 16 -14.74 3.85 4.94
N ASP A 17 -14.40 2.99 5.91
CA ASP A 17 -15.39 2.35 6.74
C ASP A 17 -15.61 3.19 8.01
N GLU A 18 -16.87 3.37 8.37
CA GLU A 18 -17.26 4.05 9.59
C GLU A 18 -17.97 3.06 10.51
N ASP A 19 -17.27 2.62 11.54
CA ASP A 19 -17.91 1.85 12.59
C ASP A 19 -18.80 2.79 13.41
N LYS A 20 -20.11 2.70 13.14
CA LYS A 20 -21.16 3.49 13.80
C LYS A 20 -21.14 3.37 15.32
N SER A 21 -20.58 2.30 15.87
CA SER A 21 -20.50 2.08 17.32
C SER A 21 -19.28 2.73 17.97
N SER A 22 -18.15 2.83 17.28
CA SER A 22 -16.89 3.33 17.85
C SER A 22 -16.50 4.75 17.44
N HIS A 23 -17.26 5.40 16.54
CA HIS A 23 -16.93 6.71 15.94
C HIS A 23 -15.54 6.76 15.29
N LYS A 24 -14.89 5.60 15.10
CA LYS A 24 -13.62 5.47 14.41
C LYS A 24 -13.88 5.28 12.93
N LYS A 25 -13.11 6.02 12.13
CA LYS A 25 -13.09 5.85 10.67
C LYS A 25 -11.83 5.07 10.32
N THR A 26 -12.00 3.97 9.60
CA THR A 26 -10.89 3.18 9.09
C THR A 26 -10.74 3.48 7.60
N PHE A 27 -9.58 3.99 7.22
CA PHE A 27 -9.26 4.24 5.82
C PHE A 27 -8.55 3.00 5.25
N TYR A 28 -9.08 2.50 4.13
CA TYR A 28 -8.52 1.40 3.37
C TYR A 28 -8.03 1.92 2.02
N LEU A 29 -6.86 1.43 1.61
CA LEU A 29 -6.24 1.78 0.34
C LEU A 29 -5.66 0.52 -0.29
N HIS A 30 -6.12 0.19 -1.49
CA HIS A 30 -5.57 -0.87 -2.32
C HIS A 30 -4.87 -0.25 -3.52
N ILE A 31 -3.61 -0.62 -3.74
CA ILE A 31 -2.80 -0.12 -4.85
C ILE A 31 -2.19 -1.32 -5.57
N GLU A 32 -2.38 -1.36 -6.89
CA GLU A 32 -1.68 -2.27 -7.77
C GLU A 32 -0.77 -1.48 -8.70
N GLY A 33 0.42 -2.01 -8.95
CA GLY A 33 1.41 -1.31 -9.75
C GLY A 33 2.61 -2.15 -10.11
N THR A 34 3.46 -1.58 -10.96
CA THR A 34 4.76 -2.16 -11.33
C THR A 34 5.88 -1.41 -10.64
N VAL A 35 6.93 -2.12 -10.27
CA VAL A 35 8.12 -1.53 -9.65
C VAL A 35 9.32 -1.61 -10.59
N SER A 36 10.11 -0.54 -10.66
CA SER A 36 11.29 -0.45 -11.52
C SER A 36 12.62 -0.62 -10.78
N ARG A 37 12.61 -0.55 -9.44
CA ARG A 37 13.81 -0.53 -8.58
C ARG A 37 13.88 -1.73 -7.61
N GLY A 38 13.17 -2.81 -7.92
CA GLY A 38 12.98 -3.93 -6.99
C GLY A 38 11.96 -3.61 -5.90
N LEU A 39 11.79 -4.55 -4.96
CA LEU A 39 10.78 -4.46 -3.89
C LEU A 39 11.31 -3.81 -2.61
N ASP A 40 12.62 -3.85 -2.35
CA ASP A 40 13.21 -3.32 -1.11
C ASP A 40 12.85 -1.85 -0.82
N PRO A 41 12.88 -0.93 -1.82
CA PRO A 41 12.45 0.44 -1.59
C PRO A 41 10.96 0.56 -1.22
N ILE A 42 10.12 -0.36 -1.71
CA ILE A 42 8.69 -0.41 -1.37
C ILE A 42 8.52 -0.87 0.07
N TYR A 43 9.23 -1.93 0.50
CA TYR A 43 9.19 -2.38 1.88
C TYR A 43 9.58 -1.26 2.86
N ALA A 44 10.67 -0.55 2.58
CA ALA A 44 11.09 0.58 3.40
C ALA A 44 10.05 1.72 3.44
N ALA A 45 9.40 2.00 2.31
CA ALA A 45 8.33 3.01 2.25
C ALA A 45 7.10 2.58 3.07
N LEU A 46 6.74 1.29 3.08
CA LEU A 46 5.64 0.76 3.88
C LEU A 46 5.97 0.75 5.37
N ASP A 47 7.20 0.41 5.77
CA ASP A 47 7.65 0.46 7.17
C ASP A 47 7.55 1.87 7.77
N LEU A 48 7.83 2.90 6.96
CA LEU A 48 7.63 4.30 7.35
C LEU A 48 6.15 4.63 7.56
N LEU A 49 5.26 4.14 6.69
CA LEU A 49 3.81 4.33 6.88
C LEU A 49 3.31 3.64 8.14
N THR A 50 3.82 2.44 8.45
CA THR A 50 3.48 1.71 9.67
C THR A 50 3.96 2.45 10.92
N SER A 51 5.22 2.87 10.94
CA SER A 51 5.82 3.51 12.12
C SER A 51 5.33 4.94 12.36
N GLU A 52 5.16 5.75 11.30
CA GLU A 52 4.79 7.17 11.45
C GLU A 52 3.29 7.43 11.41
N LYS A 53 2.54 6.67 10.60
CA LYS A 53 1.11 6.90 10.39
C LYS A 53 0.22 5.88 11.08
N LYS A 54 0.81 4.89 11.77
CA LYS A 54 0.09 3.79 12.42
C LYS A 54 -0.85 3.08 11.45
N MET A 55 -0.41 2.95 10.19
CA MET A 55 -1.13 2.24 9.15
C MET A 55 -0.64 0.80 9.09
N ASP A 56 -1.54 -0.18 9.13
CA ASP A 56 -1.17 -1.54 8.79
C ASP A 56 -1.06 -1.66 7.27
N ALA A 57 0.09 -2.12 6.79
CA ALA A 57 0.37 -2.25 5.37
C ALA A 57 0.90 -3.66 5.04
N GLN A 58 0.49 -4.17 3.87
CA GLN A 58 0.96 -5.45 3.34
C GLN A 58 1.36 -5.27 1.88
N LEU A 59 2.48 -5.89 1.48
CA LEU A 59 2.88 -6.01 0.09
C LEU A 59 2.70 -7.47 -0.36
N ILE A 60 2.01 -7.66 -1.49
CA ILE A 60 1.85 -8.98 -2.12
C ILE A 60 2.52 -8.92 -3.51
N PRO A 61 3.71 -9.53 -3.68
CA PRO A 61 4.35 -9.59 -4.98
C PRO A 61 3.55 -10.47 -5.94
N ILE A 62 3.14 -9.91 -7.08
CA ILE A 62 2.53 -10.68 -8.17
C ILE A 62 3.66 -11.08 -9.12
N ASN A 63 3.89 -12.39 -9.27
CA ASN A 63 4.88 -12.90 -10.21
C ASN A 63 4.22 -13.05 -11.59
N PRO A 64 4.56 -12.22 -12.60
CA PRO A 64 3.92 -12.29 -13.91
C PRO A 64 4.32 -13.56 -14.71
N GLN A 65 5.22 -14.39 -14.18
CA GLN A 65 5.74 -15.60 -14.83
C GLN A 65 4.85 -16.84 -14.70
N ILE A 66 3.61 -16.71 -14.19
CA ILE A 66 2.63 -17.80 -14.33
C ILE A 66 2.15 -17.80 -15.78
N THR A 67 2.77 -18.65 -16.60
CA THR A 67 2.33 -18.99 -17.97
C THR A 67 1.55 -20.29 -17.96
#